data_AF-B6RC66-F1
#
_entry.id   AF-B6RC66-F1
#
_cell.length_a   1.000
_cell.length_b   1.000
_cell.length_c   1.000
_cell.angle_alpha   90.00
_cell.angle_beta   90.00
_cell.angle_gamma   90.00
#
_symmetry.space_group_name_H-M   'P 1'
#
loop_
_entity.id
_entity.type
_entity.pdbx_description
1 polymer ?
#
loop_
_entity_poly.entity_id
_entity_poly.type
_entity_poly.pdbx_seq_one_letter_code
_entity_poly.pdbx_strand_id
1 'polypeptide(L)'
;NCTSISGDLHILPVAFRGDSFTHTPPLDPQELDILKTVKEITGFLLIQAWPENRTDLHAFENLEIIRGRTKQQCTGPGLEGCPTN
;
A
#
# COMPACT_ATOMS: atom_id res chain seq x y z
N ASN A 1 16.47 -2.40 4.32
CA ASN A 1 16.14 -0.97 4.18
C ASN A 1 15.78 -0.72 2.71
N CYS A 2 14.50 -0.81 2.37
CA CYS A 2 14.04 -0.76 0.97
C CYS A 2 13.73 0.68 0.57
N THR A 3 14.30 1.15 -0.54
CA THR A 3 14.01 2.49 -1.09
C THR A 3 13.06 2.45 -2.29
N SER A 4 12.90 1.29 -2.92
CA SER A 4 12.01 1.08 -4.07
C SER A 4 11.22 -0.21 -3.88
N ILE A 5 9.90 -0.14 -4.13
CA ILE A 5 9.00 -1.29 -4.14
C ILE A 5 8.68 -1.61 -5.59
N SER A 6 9.17 -2.78 -6.04
CA SER A 6 8.82 -3.32 -7.36
C SER A 6 7.49 -4.05 -7.31
N GLY A 7 6.38 -3.31 -7.31
CA GLY A 7 5.03 -3.84 -7.28
C GLY A 7 4.03 -2.86 -6.69
N ASP A 8 2.91 -3.39 -6.23
CA ASP A 8 1.83 -2.65 -5.57
C ASP A 8 1.98 -2.69 -4.04
N LEU A 9 1.48 -1.68 -3.34
CA LEU A 9 1.39 -1.67 -1.89
C LEU A 9 -0.06 -1.49 -1.44
N HIS A 10 -0.54 -2.42 -0.62
CA HIS A 10 -1.93 -2.47 -0.16
C HIS A 10 -1.99 -2.32 1.37
N ILE A 11 -2.76 -1.34 1.83
CA ILE A 11 -3.03 -1.11 3.26
C ILE A 11 -4.54 -1.20 3.47
N LEU A 12 -4.97 -2.40 3.89
CA LEU A 12 -6.36 -2.81 4.00
C LEU A 12 -6.79 -2.89 5.49
N PRO A 13 -8.09 -2.86 5.81
CA PRO A 13 -8.57 -2.98 7.19
C PRO A 13 -8.07 -4.23 7.94
N VAL A 14 -7.86 -5.34 7.21
CA VAL A 14 -7.34 -6.59 7.79
C VAL A 14 -5.94 -6.42 8.39
N ALA A 15 -5.11 -5.51 7.85
CA ALA A 15 -3.78 -5.25 8.39
C ALA A 15 -3.85 -4.78 9.85
N PHE A 16 -4.80 -3.91 10.19
CA PHE A 16 -4.96 -3.37 11.54
C PHE A 16 -5.89 -4.19 12.45
N ARG A 17 -6.72 -5.07 11.88
CA ARG A 17 -7.59 -5.97 12.66
C ARG A 17 -6.92 -7.32 12.96
N GLY A 18 -5.87 -7.67 12.22
CA GLY A 18 -5.34 -9.02 12.16
C GLY A 18 -6.23 -9.95 11.33
N ASP A 19 -5.70 -11.12 11.03
CA ASP A 19 -6.43 -12.21 10.39
C ASP A 19 -6.25 -13.52 11.16
N SER A 20 -7.36 -14.05 11.69
CA SER A 20 -7.35 -15.33 12.40
C SER A 20 -7.12 -16.52 11.46
N PHE A 21 -7.51 -16.41 10.19
CA PHE A 21 -7.37 -17.52 9.24
C PHE A 21 -5.90 -17.80 8.92
N THR A 22 -5.12 -16.75 8.60
CA THR A 22 -3.67 -16.87 8.40
C THR A 22 -2.86 -16.77 9.70
N HIS A 23 -3.51 -16.69 10.87
CA HIS A 23 -2.86 -16.49 12.17
C HIS A 23 -1.95 -15.25 12.21
N THR A 24 -2.33 -14.20 11.47
CA THR A 24 -1.57 -12.96 11.37
C THR A 24 -2.08 -11.97 12.42
N PRO A 25 -1.25 -11.51 13.37
CA PRO A 25 -1.68 -10.54 14.36
C PRO A 25 -1.95 -9.16 13.73
N PRO A 26 -2.70 -8.27 14.41
CA PRO A 26 -2.81 -6.87 14.03
C PRO A 26 -1.43 -6.21 13.88
N LEU A 27 -1.26 -5.40 12.82
CA LEU A 27 -0.10 -4.55 12.61
C LEU A 27 -0.06 -3.47 13.71
N ASP A 28 1.08 -3.33 14.40
CA ASP A 28 1.33 -2.17 15.26
C ASP A 28 1.53 -0.93 14.38
N PRO A 29 0.77 0.17 14.57
CA PRO A 29 0.95 1.41 13.82
C PRO A 29 2.39 1.96 13.78
N GLN A 30 3.24 1.64 14.76
CA GLN A 30 4.66 2.04 14.74
C GLN A 30 5.46 1.31 13.65
N GLU A 31 5.06 0.09 13.27
CA GLU A 31 5.77 -0.67 12.23
C GLU A 31 5.63 -0.02 10.85
N LEU A 32 4.66 0.86 10.64
CA LEU A 32 4.54 1.66 9.42
C LEU A 32 5.77 2.55 9.17
N ASP A 33 6.55 2.88 10.21
CA ASP A 33 7.79 3.66 10.08
C ASP A 33 8.84 2.98 9.19
N ILE A 34 8.75 1.66 8.98
CA ILE A 34 9.62 0.95 8.04
C ILE A 34 9.49 1.46 6.61
N LEU A 35 8.34 2.03 6.26
CA LEU A 35 8.05 2.56 4.92
C LEU A 35 8.63 3.95 4.69
N LYS A 36 9.11 4.64 5.73
CA LYS A 36 9.68 6.00 5.62
C LYS A 36 10.87 6.06 4.67
N THR A 37 11.54 4.96 4.41
CA THR A 37 12.70 4.94 3.49
C THR A 37 12.32 4.71 2.04
N VAL A 38 11.05 4.38 1.76
CA VAL A 38 10.54 4.17 0.41
C VAL A 38 10.42 5.51 -0.30
N LYS A 39 11.07 5.59 -1.46
CA LYS A 39 11.05 6.74 -2.38
C LYS A 39 10.29 6.45 -3.66
N GLU A 40 10.11 5.18 -4.00
CA GLU A 40 9.53 4.76 -5.27
C GLU A 40 8.63 3.54 -5.11
N ILE A 41 7.47 3.57 -5.77
CA ILE A 41 6.58 2.42 -5.97
C ILE A 41 6.37 2.26 -7.49
N THR A 42 6.68 1.10 -8.06
CA THR A 42 6.54 0.90 -9.52
C THR A 42 5.10 0.58 -9.95
N GLY A 43 4.30 0.01 -9.05
CA GLY A 43 2.88 -0.24 -9.22
C GLY A 43 2.03 0.91 -8.69
N PHE A 44 1.01 0.58 -7.90
CA PHE A 44 0.14 1.55 -7.20
C PHE A 44 0.19 1.45 -5.68
N LEU A 45 -0.25 2.50 -5.00
CA LEU A 45 -0.48 2.55 -3.56
C LEU A 45 -1.99 2.59 -3.30
N LEU A 46 -2.51 1.62 -2.55
CA LEU A 46 -3.91 1.59 -2.11
C LEU A 46 -3.99 1.63 -0.59
N ILE A 47 -4.66 2.66 -0.07
CA ILE A 47 -4.93 2.83 1.36
C ILE A 47 -6.44 2.84 1.57
N GLN A 48 -6.96 1.80 2.20
CA GLN A 48 -8.38 1.67 2.60
C GLN A 48 -8.57 1.71 4.11
N ALA A 49 -7.49 1.59 4.87
CA ALA A 49 -7.48 1.79 6.32
C ALA A 49 -6.18 2.49 6.73
N TRP A 50 -6.27 3.27 7.80
CA TRP A 50 -5.13 3.96 8.40
C TRP A 50 -5.37 4.08 9.92
N PRO A 51 -4.32 4.16 10.76
CA PRO A 51 -4.51 4.35 12.20
C PRO A 51 -5.27 5.64 12.50
N GLU A 52 -6.36 5.55 13.26
CA GLU A 52 -7.26 6.69 13.54
C GLU A 52 -6.57 7.83 14.29
N ASN A 53 -5.50 7.53 15.03
CA ASN A 53 -4.72 8.51 15.77
C ASN A 53 -3.67 9.24 14.92
N ARG A 54 -3.57 8.96 13.61
CA ARG A 54 -2.66 9.62 12.68
C ARG A 54 -3.46 10.50 11.72
N THR A 55 -3.10 11.78 11.65
CA THR A 55 -3.75 12.78 10.79
C THR A 55 -3.16 12.86 9.40
N ASP A 56 -2.00 12.24 9.17
CA ASP A 56 -1.26 12.26 7.93
C ASP A 56 -0.84 10.84 7.51
N LEU A 57 -0.25 10.75 6.32
CA LEU A 57 0.36 9.53 5.80
C LEU A 57 1.87 9.51 6.09
N HIS A 58 2.30 9.78 7.34
CA HIS A 58 3.72 9.93 7.75
C HIS A 58 4.67 8.83 7.23
N ALA A 59 4.19 7.59 7.10
CA ALA A 59 4.96 6.47 6.59
C ALA A 59 5.50 6.68 5.16
N PHE A 60 4.88 7.58 4.39
CA PHE A 60 5.22 7.90 3.00
C PHE A 60 5.78 9.31 2.83
N GLU A 61 6.28 9.94 3.89
CA GLU A 61 6.82 11.31 3.84
C GLU A 61 7.98 11.50 2.84
N ASN A 62 8.73 10.43 2.54
CA ASN A 62 9.83 10.45 1.57
C ASN A 62 9.46 9.83 0.20
N LEU A 63 8.19 9.49 -0.04
CA LEU A 63 7.75 8.90 -1.30
C LEU A 63 7.76 9.96 -2.41
N GLU A 64 8.63 9.78 -3.40
CA GLU A 64 8.85 10.73 -4.49
C GLU A 64 8.06 10.34 -5.76
N ILE A 65 7.96 9.04 -6.07
CA ILE A 65 7.40 8.55 -7.33
C ILE A 65 6.49 7.33 -7.13
N ILE A 66 5.27 7.38 -7.68
CA ILE A 66 4.44 6.21 -7.95
C ILE A 66 4.29 6.09 -9.47
N ARG A 67 4.78 5.01 -10.07
CA ARG A 67 4.82 4.89 -11.54
C ARG A 67 3.52 4.42 -12.15
N GLY A 68 2.70 3.64 -11.44
CA GLY A 68 1.41 3.16 -11.94
C GLY A 68 1.52 2.19 -13.12
N ARG A 69 2.56 1.35 -13.17
CA ARG A 69 2.69 0.30 -14.21
C ARG A 69 1.54 -0.72 -14.14
N THR A 70 1.00 -0.90 -12.94
CA THR A 70 -0.22 -1.65 -12.59
C THR A 70 -1.21 -0.69 -11.92
N LYS A 71 -2.51 -1.00 -11.98
CA LYS A 71 -3.59 -0.19 -11.40
C LYS A 71 -4.61 -1.11 -10.72
N GLN A 72 -5.14 -0.70 -9.55
CA GLN A 72 -6.03 -1.50 -8.68
C GLN A 72 -7.19 -2.19 -9.42
N GLN A 73 -7.76 -1.54 -10.43
CA GLN A 73 -8.94 -2.02 -11.14
C GLN A 73 -8.63 -2.81 -12.42
N CYS A 74 -7.36 -3.05 -12.76
CA CYS A 74 -6.99 -3.81 -13.96
C CYS A 74 -6.72 -5.30 -13.69
N THR A 75 -7.16 -5.86 -12.57
CA THR A 75 -6.84 -7.25 -12.14
C THR A 75 -8.05 -8.18 -11.98
N GLY A 76 -9.24 -7.81 -12.49
CA GLY A 76 -10.42 -8.72 -12.54
C GLY A 76 -10.55 -9.42 -13.91
N PRO A 77 -11.04 -10.68 -13.97
CA PRO A 77 -11.39 -11.30 -15.23
C PRO A 77 -12.62 -10.60 -15.83
N GLY A 78 -12.44 -9.90 -16.95
CA GLY A 78 -13.53 -9.27 -17.71
C GLY A 78 -13.50 -7.74 -17.86
N LEU A 79 -12.35 -7.07 -17.68
CA LEU A 79 -12.24 -5.62 -17.90
C LEU A 79 -11.47 -5.27 -19.18
N GLU A 80 -12.16 -5.38 -20.32
CA GLU A 80 -11.96 -4.43 -21.43
C GLU A 80 -12.29 -3.03 -20.89
N GLY A 81 -11.29 -2.27 -20.42
CA GLY A 81 -11.60 -0.95 -19.86
C GLY A 81 -10.49 -0.18 -19.16
N CYS A 82 -9.23 -0.61 -19.23
CA CYS A 82 -8.13 0.25 -18.79
C CYS A 82 -7.67 1.10 -19.99
N PRO A 83 -7.95 2.43 -20.03
CA PRO A 83 -7.41 3.28 -21.08
C PRO A 83 -5.88 3.26 -20.97
N THR A 84 -5.25 2.73 -22.02
CA THR A 84 -3.85 2.98 -22.34
C THR A 84 -3.78 4.38 -22.92
N ASN A 85 -3.11 5.30 -22.22
CA ASN A 85 -2.50 6.43 -22.92
C ASN A 85 -1.24 5.91 -23.61
#